data_AF-A0A7W4W0L0-F1
#
_entry.id   AF-A0A7W4W0L0-F1
#
_cell.length_a   1.000
_cell.length_b   1.000
_cell.length_c   1.000
_cell.angle_alpha   90.00
_cell.angle_beta   90.00
_cell.angle_gamma   90.00
#
_symmetry.space_group_name_H-M   'P 1'
#
loop_
_entity.id
_entity.type
_entity.pdbx_description
1 polymer ?
#
loop_
_entity_poly.entity_id
_entity_poly.type
_entity_poly.pdbx_seq_one_letter_code
_entity_poly.pdbx_strand_id
1 'polypeptide(L)'
;MATQIWTSTVDGRAHRVEADDGFTRRVRWYVDDALAAEKRSMDEKIRLEAPVGRLTVRFTALGAPRRATLVTEDGLLEDGVDLVPEPDSKAARHEEAVRAHPERYALIQATGGVAKVVVPIVVAALLARFAFSLPLPSIPLPDLPSLPIPDLPSLPLPDLPDLPDWSMPGWVERVLDVARYVWPVLLAYLLARAEIKRRRRQDRQREDGDGGGSR
;
A
#
# COMPACT_ATOMS: atom_id res chain seq x y z
N MET A 1 11.75 9.63 -25.53
CA MET A 1 10.60 8.96 -24.92
C MET A 1 10.24 7.80 -25.82
N ALA A 2 10.30 6.59 -25.30
CA ALA A 2 9.89 5.40 -26.04
C ALA A 2 8.42 5.12 -25.72
N THR A 3 7.62 4.86 -26.76
CA THR A 3 6.21 4.47 -26.61
C THR A 3 6.14 2.94 -26.64
N GLN A 4 5.49 2.36 -25.63
CA GLN A 4 5.17 0.94 -25.59
C GLN A 4 3.79 0.72 -26.19
N ILE A 5 3.69 -0.28 -27.07
CA ILE A 5 2.44 -0.66 -27.71
C ILE A 5 1.98 -2.02 -27.18
N TRP A 6 0.66 -2.17 -26.99
CA TRP A 6 0.00 -3.45 -26.82
C TRP A 6 -1.16 -3.58 -27.80
N THR A 7 -1.39 -4.79 -28.29
CA THR A 7 -2.46 -5.10 -29.23
C THR A 7 -3.17 -6.38 -28.84
N SER A 8 -4.49 -6.45 -29.01
CA SER A 8 -5.24 -7.71 -28.96
C SER A 8 -6.58 -7.54 -29.65
N THR A 9 -7.17 -8.65 -30.11
CA THR A 9 -8.57 -8.69 -30.52
C THR A 9 -9.40 -9.22 -29.36
N VAL A 10 -10.38 -8.45 -28.90
CA VAL A 10 -11.28 -8.80 -27.79
C VAL A 10 -12.71 -8.48 -28.23
N ASP A 11 -13.63 -9.41 -28.03
CA ASP A 11 -15.05 -9.30 -28.45
C ASP A 11 -15.21 -8.87 -29.93
N GLY A 12 -14.33 -9.37 -30.79
CA GLY A 12 -14.32 -9.10 -32.23
C GLY A 12 -13.78 -7.71 -32.63
N ARG A 13 -13.33 -6.89 -31.68
CA ARG A 13 -12.75 -5.56 -31.94
C ARG A 13 -11.25 -5.56 -31.78
N ALA A 14 -10.56 -4.76 -32.59
CA ALA A 14 -9.11 -4.59 -32.50
C ALA A 14 -8.79 -3.51 -31.45
N HIS A 15 -8.10 -3.88 -30.37
CA HIS A 15 -7.64 -2.96 -29.34
C HIS A 15 -6.16 -2.68 -29.52
N ARG A 16 -5.79 -1.39 -29.53
CA ARG A 16 -4.40 -0.94 -29.52
C ARG A 16 -4.19 0.08 -28.41
N VAL A 17 -3.17 -0.13 -27.60
CA VAL A 17 -2.84 0.74 -26.48
C VAL A 17 -1.42 1.24 -26.66
N GLU A 18 -1.25 2.55 -26.57
CA GLU A 18 0.04 3.21 -26.60
C GLU A 18 0.29 3.89 -25.26
N ALA A 19 1.43 3.58 -24.63
CA ALA A 19 1.85 4.22 -23.38
C ALA A 19 3.26 4.79 -23.51
N ASP A 20 3.39 6.07 -23.26
CA ASP A 20 4.67 6.75 -23.26
C ASP A 20 5.43 6.50 -21.95
N ASP A 21 6.75 6.32 -22.02
CA ASP A 21 7.61 6.22 -20.85
C ASP A 21 7.85 7.57 -20.17
N GLY A 22 8.14 7.52 -18.85
CA GLY A 22 8.56 8.69 -18.07
C GLY A 22 7.66 9.02 -16.89
N PHE A 23 7.91 10.19 -16.28
CA PHE A 23 7.21 10.64 -15.07
C PHE A 23 5.77 11.08 -15.35
N THR A 24 5.58 11.88 -16.41
CA THR A 24 4.25 12.25 -16.90
C THR A 24 3.88 11.30 -18.02
N ARG A 25 3.06 10.31 -17.70
CA ARG A 25 2.70 9.21 -18.60
C ARG A 25 1.47 9.60 -19.39
N ARG A 26 1.52 9.38 -20.69
CA ARG A 26 0.38 9.53 -21.59
C ARG A 26 -0.02 8.15 -22.07
N VAL A 27 -1.29 7.79 -21.88
CA VAL A 27 -1.87 6.54 -22.36
C VAL A 27 -2.95 6.88 -23.37
N ARG A 28 -2.87 6.27 -24.54
CA ARG A 28 -3.84 6.40 -25.64
C ARG A 28 -4.39 5.02 -25.95
N TRP A 29 -5.71 4.90 -25.98
CA TRP A 29 -6.41 3.66 -26.25
C TRP A 29 -7.23 3.80 -27.53
N TYR A 30 -6.96 2.93 -28.48
CA TYR A 30 -7.62 2.83 -29.77
C TYR A 30 -8.45 1.55 -29.85
N VAL A 31 -9.62 1.66 -30.47
CA VAL A 31 -10.53 0.56 -30.79
C VAL A 31 -10.86 0.68 -32.27
N ASP A 32 -10.53 -0.36 -33.05
CA ASP A 32 -10.67 -0.36 -34.51
C ASP A 32 -10.03 0.88 -35.15
N ASP A 33 -8.82 1.22 -34.66
CA ASP A 33 -8.00 2.40 -35.00
C ASP A 33 -8.61 3.79 -34.68
N ALA A 34 -9.82 3.86 -34.13
CA ALA A 34 -10.38 5.09 -33.59
C ALA A 34 -9.91 5.31 -32.14
N LEU A 35 -9.51 6.54 -31.80
CA LEU A 35 -9.13 6.89 -30.42
C LEU A 35 -10.37 6.83 -29.52
N ALA A 36 -10.42 5.83 -28.64
CA ALA A 36 -11.52 5.61 -27.71
C ALA A 36 -11.35 6.42 -26.41
N ALA A 37 -10.12 6.48 -25.87
CA ALA A 37 -9.82 7.25 -24.68
C ALA A 37 -8.35 7.67 -24.60
N GLU A 38 -8.09 8.79 -23.94
CA GLU A 38 -6.74 9.26 -23.62
C GLU A 38 -6.68 9.74 -22.18
N LYS A 39 -5.54 9.49 -21.51
CA LYS A 39 -5.28 10.06 -20.18
C LYS A 39 -3.80 10.38 -20.00
N ARG A 40 -3.52 11.50 -19.31
CA ARG A 40 -2.21 11.82 -18.76
C ARG A 40 -2.23 11.71 -17.24
N SER A 41 -1.24 11.05 -16.65
CA SER A 41 -1.12 10.95 -15.19
C SER A 41 0.33 10.66 -14.77
N MET A 42 0.63 10.94 -13.50
CA MET A 42 1.86 10.51 -12.82
C MET A 42 1.63 9.25 -11.95
N ASP A 43 0.42 8.68 -11.98
CA ASP A 43 0.07 7.48 -11.21
C ASP A 43 0.71 6.22 -11.79
N GLU A 44 1.08 5.27 -10.92
CA GLU A 44 1.57 3.94 -11.34
C GLU A 44 0.47 3.10 -11.99
N LYS A 45 -0.80 3.43 -11.76
CA LYS A 45 -1.97 2.74 -12.31
C LYS A 45 -2.90 3.75 -12.97
N ILE A 46 -2.97 3.72 -14.30
CA ILE A 46 -3.83 4.59 -15.10
C ILE A 46 -5.04 3.79 -15.56
N ARG A 47 -6.23 4.30 -15.25
CA ARG A 47 -7.51 3.75 -15.71
C ARG A 47 -8.12 4.67 -16.77
N LEU A 48 -8.58 4.08 -17.86
CA LEU A 48 -9.35 4.70 -18.92
C LEU A 48 -10.67 3.94 -19.05
N GLU A 49 -11.76 4.66 -19.29
CA GLU A 49 -13.09 4.09 -19.49
C GLU A 49 -13.61 4.54 -20.86
N ALA A 50 -14.25 3.63 -21.58
CA ALA A 50 -14.90 3.86 -22.85
C ALA A 50 -16.14 2.96 -22.94
N PRO A 51 -17.05 3.17 -23.90
CA PRO A 51 -18.24 2.32 -24.05
C PRO A 51 -17.95 0.82 -24.25
N VAL A 52 -16.73 0.46 -24.66
CA VAL A 52 -16.32 -0.94 -24.84
C VAL A 52 -15.72 -1.56 -23.57
N GLY A 53 -15.65 -0.81 -22.47
CA GLY A 53 -15.17 -1.28 -21.18
C GLY A 53 -14.10 -0.40 -20.54
N ARG A 54 -13.35 -0.99 -19.61
CA ARG A 54 -12.34 -0.33 -18.79
C ARG A 54 -10.95 -0.86 -19.09
N LEU A 55 -10.05 0.02 -19.51
CA LEU A 55 -8.63 -0.27 -19.69
C LEU A 55 -7.83 0.17 -18.47
N THR A 56 -6.97 -0.72 -17.96
CA THR A 56 -6.00 -0.44 -16.90
C THR A 56 -4.59 -0.63 -17.43
N VAL A 57 -3.77 0.42 -17.38
CA VAL A 57 -2.33 0.34 -17.68
C VAL A 57 -1.52 0.51 -16.40
N ARG A 58 -0.61 -0.42 -16.16
CA ARG A 58 0.32 -0.40 -15.02
C ARG A 58 1.71 0.03 -15.45
N PHE A 59 2.32 0.85 -14.62
CA PHE A 59 3.67 1.38 -14.76
C PHE A 59 4.50 0.98 -13.54
N THR A 60 5.82 1.01 -13.71
CA THR A 60 6.75 1.04 -12.59
C THR A 60 6.77 2.41 -11.92
N ALA A 61 7.32 2.49 -10.71
CA ALA A 61 7.57 3.76 -10.03
C ALA A 61 8.37 4.75 -10.89
N LEU A 62 9.35 4.24 -11.66
CA LEU A 62 10.19 5.02 -12.58
C LEU A 62 9.53 5.30 -13.93
N GLY A 63 8.27 4.93 -14.12
CA GLY A 63 7.49 5.29 -15.29
C GLY A 63 7.66 4.42 -16.52
N ALA A 64 8.32 3.26 -16.41
CA ALA A 64 8.30 2.26 -17.47
C ALA A 64 6.92 1.56 -17.52
N PRO A 65 6.24 1.55 -18.69
CA PRO A 65 5.03 0.76 -18.89
C PRO A 65 5.28 -0.75 -18.69
N ARG A 66 4.31 -1.46 -18.10
CA ARG A 66 4.45 -2.88 -17.73
C ARG A 66 3.36 -3.78 -18.31
N ARG A 67 2.09 -3.41 -18.14
CA ARG A 67 0.94 -4.27 -18.46
C ARG A 67 -0.28 -3.44 -18.80
N ALA A 68 -1.04 -3.89 -19.79
CA ALA A 68 -2.34 -3.32 -20.15
C ALA A 68 -3.40 -4.43 -20.03
N THR A 69 -4.45 -4.18 -19.26
CA THR A 69 -5.54 -5.13 -18.99
C THR A 69 -6.87 -4.48 -19.33
N LEU A 70 -7.67 -5.13 -20.16
CA LEU A 70 -8.98 -4.71 -20.58
C LEU A 70 -10.05 -5.51 -19.83
N VAL A 71 -11.00 -4.82 -19.21
CA VAL A 71 -12.21 -5.41 -18.65
C VAL A 71 -13.39 -4.95 -19.50
N THR A 72 -14.01 -5.87 -20.23
CA THR A 72 -15.19 -5.58 -21.07
C THR A 72 -16.46 -5.56 -20.22
N GLU A 73 -17.50 -4.86 -20.66
CA GLU A 73 -18.77 -4.79 -19.91
C GLU A 73 -19.45 -6.16 -19.76
N ASP A 74 -19.31 -7.01 -20.77
CA ASP A 74 -19.88 -8.36 -20.80
C ASP A 74 -19.01 -9.41 -20.06
N GLY A 75 -17.95 -8.96 -19.37
CA GLY A 75 -16.88 -9.80 -18.87
C GLY A 75 -17.32 -10.98 -17.99
N LEU A 76 -17.29 -12.19 -18.57
CA LEU A 76 -17.40 -13.49 -17.89
C LEU A 76 -16.31 -13.74 -16.84
N LEU A 77 -15.24 -12.92 -16.82
CA LEU A 77 -14.13 -12.96 -15.87
C LEU A 77 -13.91 -11.56 -15.28
N GLU A 78 -14.15 -11.37 -13.98
CA GLU A 78 -13.89 -10.10 -13.27
C GLU A 78 -12.43 -9.64 -13.37
N ASP A 79 -11.50 -10.55 -13.67
CA ASP A 79 -10.06 -10.31 -13.71
C ASP A 79 -9.57 -9.61 -15.00
N GLY A 80 -10.40 -9.52 -16.05
CA GLY A 80 -10.06 -8.89 -17.33
C GLY A 80 -9.08 -9.68 -18.20
N VAL A 81 -8.90 -9.23 -19.45
CA VAL A 81 -7.99 -9.81 -20.45
C VAL A 81 -6.73 -8.95 -20.58
N ASP A 82 -5.57 -9.58 -20.48
CA ASP A 82 -4.30 -8.89 -20.74
C ASP A 82 -4.05 -8.73 -22.24
N LEU A 83 -3.67 -7.51 -22.64
CA LEU A 83 -3.28 -7.23 -24.01
C LEU A 83 -1.83 -7.67 -24.25
N VAL A 84 -1.54 -8.09 -25.48
CA VAL A 84 -0.21 -8.60 -25.84
C VAL A 84 0.74 -7.44 -26.12
N PRO A 85 1.90 -7.36 -25.47
CA PRO A 85 2.89 -6.33 -25.77
C PRO A 85 3.49 -6.52 -27.16
N GLU A 86 3.94 -5.43 -27.77
CA GLU A 86 4.74 -5.48 -29.00
C GLU A 86 5.94 -6.42 -28.84
N PRO A 87 6.22 -7.31 -29.82
CA PRO A 87 7.39 -8.20 -29.80
C PRO A 87 8.69 -7.42 -29.58
N ASP A 88 9.67 -8.04 -28.91
CA ASP A 88 10.99 -7.47 -28.59
C ASP A 88 11.00 -6.19 -27.73
N SER A 89 9.83 -5.71 -27.31
CA SER A 89 9.71 -4.56 -26.43
C SER A 89 10.21 -4.82 -25.01
N LYS A 90 10.37 -3.76 -24.21
CA LYS A 90 10.73 -3.89 -22.79
C LYS A 90 9.65 -4.64 -22.00
N ALA A 91 8.37 -4.45 -22.35
CA ALA A 91 7.26 -5.15 -21.73
C ALA A 91 7.28 -6.65 -22.07
N ALA A 92 7.50 -7.00 -23.35
CA ALA A 92 7.57 -8.41 -23.79
C ALA A 92 8.69 -9.19 -23.06
N ARG A 93 9.90 -8.63 -23.01
CA ARG A 93 11.03 -9.24 -22.27
C ARG A 93 10.75 -9.40 -20.78
N HIS A 94 10.02 -8.45 -20.19
CA HIS A 94 9.64 -8.55 -18.79
C HIS A 94 8.63 -9.68 -18.56
N GLU A 95 7.62 -9.79 -19.42
CA GLU A 95 6.61 -10.85 -19.33
C GLU A 95 7.25 -12.24 -19.48
N GLU A 96 8.17 -12.39 -20.43
CA GLU A 96 8.95 -13.62 -20.61
C GLU A 96 9.81 -13.95 -19.38
N ALA A 97 10.50 -12.95 -18.81
CA ALA A 97 11.29 -13.14 -17.60
C ALA A 97 10.43 -13.57 -16.40
N VAL A 98 9.22 -13.03 -16.26
CA VAL A 98 8.25 -13.42 -15.21
C VAL A 98 7.79 -14.86 -15.41
N ARG A 99 7.47 -15.23 -16.65
CA ARG A 99 7.05 -16.59 -17.00
C ARG A 99 8.14 -17.62 -16.75
N ALA A 100 9.40 -17.26 -17.02
CA ALA A 100 10.55 -18.13 -16.78
C ALA A 100 10.86 -18.31 -15.28
N HIS A 101 10.49 -17.36 -14.41
CA HIS A 101 10.87 -17.37 -13.00
C HIS A 101 9.73 -16.93 -12.05
N PRO A 102 8.59 -17.65 -12.01
CA PRO A 102 7.40 -17.21 -11.30
C PRO A 102 7.63 -17.04 -9.79
N GLU A 103 8.34 -17.96 -9.14
CA GLU A 103 8.59 -17.93 -7.68
C GLU A 103 9.43 -16.72 -7.26
N ARG A 104 10.45 -16.38 -8.04
CA ARG A 104 11.31 -15.22 -7.77
C ARG A 104 10.51 -13.92 -7.81
N TYR A 105 9.63 -13.78 -8.80
CA TYR A 105 8.80 -12.60 -8.93
C TYR A 105 7.70 -12.53 -7.87
N ALA A 106 7.11 -13.65 -7.47
CA ALA A 106 6.15 -13.69 -6.36
C ALA A 106 6.81 -13.23 -5.04
N LEU A 107 8.03 -13.71 -4.75
CA LEU A 107 8.79 -13.30 -3.58
C LEU A 107 9.12 -11.80 -3.60
N ILE A 108 9.64 -11.29 -4.72
CA ILE A 108 9.99 -9.87 -4.88
C ILE A 108 8.75 -8.97 -4.71
N GLN A 109 7.59 -9.37 -5.25
CA GLN A 109 6.33 -8.62 -5.10
C GLN A 109 5.86 -8.59 -3.63
N ALA A 110 5.96 -9.71 -2.91
CA ALA A 110 5.61 -9.76 -1.49
C ALA A 110 6.55 -8.89 -0.64
N THR A 111 7.86 -8.96 -0.88
CA THR A 111 8.86 -8.15 -0.16
C THR A 111 8.75 -6.66 -0.49
N GLY A 112 8.40 -6.30 -1.73
CA GLY A 112 8.22 -4.92 -2.17
C GLY A 112 7.11 -4.18 -1.40
N GLY A 113 6.04 -4.88 -1.00
CA GLY A 113 4.99 -4.32 -0.15
C GLY A 113 5.48 -3.94 1.24
N VAL A 114 6.32 -4.78 1.86
CA VAL A 114 6.91 -4.53 3.19
C VAL A 114 7.87 -3.34 3.15
N ALA A 115 8.71 -3.25 2.11
CA ALA A 115 9.66 -2.16 1.96
C ALA A 115 8.99 -0.77 1.90
N LYS A 116 7.80 -0.65 1.28
CA LYS A 116 7.04 0.61 1.23
C LYS A 116 6.66 1.16 2.62
N VAL A 117 6.53 0.30 3.62
CA VAL A 117 6.21 0.70 5.00
C VAL A 117 7.48 0.88 5.84
N VAL A 118 8.43 -0.05 5.73
CA VAL A 118 9.62 -0.07 6.58
C VAL A 118 10.60 1.05 6.22
N VAL A 119 10.81 1.32 4.93
CA VAL A 119 11.82 2.31 4.49
C VAL A 119 11.51 3.73 5.03
N PRO A 120 10.28 4.28 4.91
CA PRO A 120 9.98 5.60 5.49
C PRO A 120 10.19 5.67 7.00
N ILE A 121 9.88 4.60 7.73
CA ILE A 121 10.07 4.54 9.19
C ILE A 121 11.56 4.59 9.53
N VAL A 122 12.37 3.79 8.85
CA VAL A 122 13.83 3.78 9.05
C VAL A 122 14.45 5.13 8.68
N VAL A 123 14.04 5.73 7.56
CA VAL A 123 14.51 7.07 7.15
C VAL A 123 14.12 8.12 8.19
N ALA A 124 12.87 8.13 8.68
CA ALA A 124 12.42 9.05 9.71
C ALA A 124 13.20 8.86 11.02
N ALA A 125 13.47 7.62 11.43
CA ALA A 125 14.27 7.32 12.61
C ALA A 125 15.72 7.80 12.47
N LEU A 126 16.33 7.63 11.29
CA LEU A 126 17.68 8.11 10.99
C LEU A 126 17.74 9.64 10.98
N LEU A 127 16.76 10.32 10.38
CA LEU A 127 16.66 11.78 10.39
C LEU A 127 16.47 12.33 11.81
N ALA A 128 15.63 11.70 12.62
CA ALA A 128 15.47 12.05 14.03
C ALA A 128 16.79 11.87 14.79
N ARG A 129 17.46 10.72 14.62
CA ARG A 129 18.75 10.43 15.25
C ARG A 129 19.83 11.44 14.86
N PHE A 130 19.81 11.94 13.63
CA PHE A 130 20.70 12.98 13.15
C PHE A 130 20.33 14.35 13.74
N ALA A 131 19.05 14.74 13.74
CA ALA A 131 18.58 15.99 14.32
C ALA A 131 18.89 16.11 15.82
N PHE A 132 18.69 15.04 16.59
CA PHE A 132 19.02 14.99 18.03
C PHE A 132 20.51 14.90 18.32
N SER A 133 21.36 14.68 17.31
CA SER A 133 22.82 14.73 17.46
C SER A 133 23.43 16.09 17.15
N LEU A 134 22.64 17.03 16.61
CA LEU A 134 23.06 18.41 16.40
C LEU A 134 22.81 19.22 17.68
N PRO A 135 23.80 19.97 18.20
CA PRO A 135 23.57 20.89 19.30
C PRO A 135 22.65 22.02 18.82
N LEU A 136 21.42 22.07 19.34
CA LEU A 136 20.50 23.18 19.08
C LEU A 136 20.92 24.41 19.91
N PRO A 137 20.86 25.63 19.34
CA PRO A 137 21.15 26.84 20.09
C PRO A 137 20.11 27.04 21.21
N SER A 138 20.59 27.31 22.42
CA SER A 138 19.74 27.62 23.57
C SER A 138 19.06 28.98 23.39
N ILE A 139 17.73 28.97 23.25
CA ILE A 139 16.91 30.19 23.23
C ILE A 139 16.52 30.51 24.68
N PRO A 140 16.84 31.68 25.23
CA PRO A 140 16.41 32.05 26.58
C PRO A 140 14.88 32.23 26.61
N LEU A 141 14.19 31.48 27.49
CA LEU A 141 12.77 31.71 27.74
C LEU A 141 12.58 32.93 28.66
N PRO A 142 11.53 33.75 28.44
CA PRO A 142 11.21 34.87 29.31
C PRO A 142 10.63 34.39 30.65
N ASP A 143 11.06 35.03 31.75
CA ASP A 143 10.50 34.80 33.08
C ASP A 143 9.04 35.26 33.14
N LEU A 144 8.15 34.36 33.57
CA LEU A 144 6.74 34.66 33.77
C LEU A 144 6.49 35.19 35.20
N PRO A 145 5.66 36.24 35.37
CA PRO A 145 5.36 36.79 36.68
C PRO A 145 4.49 35.84 37.51
N SER A 146 4.84 35.67 38.79
CA SER A 146 4.10 34.88 39.77
C SER A 146 2.75 35.52 40.10
N LEU A 147 1.64 34.82 39.86
CA LEU A 147 0.31 35.24 40.27
C LEU A 147 0.04 34.86 41.74
N PRO A 148 -0.57 35.74 42.55
CA PRO A 148 -0.92 35.43 43.94
C PRO A 148 -2.14 34.49 43.99
N ILE A 149 -2.00 33.37 44.70
CA ILE A 149 -3.06 32.39 44.92
C ILE A 149 -3.79 32.75 46.23
N PRO A 150 -5.13 32.85 46.26
CA PRO A 150 -5.87 33.15 47.50
C PRO A 150 -5.96 31.93 48.44
N ASP A 151 -5.86 32.19 49.74
CA ASP A 151 -5.92 31.18 50.81
C ASP A 151 -7.34 30.60 50.98
N LEU A 152 -7.45 29.28 50.93
CA LEU A 152 -8.70 28.53 51.19
C LEU A 152 -8.75 28.05 52.65
N PRO A 153 -9.93 28.03 53.29
CA PRO A 153 -10.09 27.57 54.67
C PRO A 153 -9.84 26.05 54.79
N SER A 154 -9.09 25.66 55.82
CA SER A 154 -8.70 24.27 56.08
C SER A 154 -9.86 23.43 56.63
N LEU A 155 -10.30 22.42 55.88
CA LEU A 155 -11.18 21.35 56.36
C LEU A 155 -10.32 20.22 56.96
N PRO A 156 -10.62 19.70 58.17
CA PRO A 156 -9.91 18.56 58.72
C PRO A 156 -10.35 17.28 58.00
N LEU A 157 -9.55 16.82 57.04
CA LEU A 157 -9.66 15.49 56.45
C LEU A 157 -8.98 14.47 57.38
N PRO A 158 -9.51 13.23 57.51
CA PRO A 158 -8.83 12.18 58.26
C PRO A 158 -7.51 11.79 57.56
N ASP A 159 -6.47 11.55 58.35
CA ASP A 159 -5.17 11.11 57.86
C ASP A 159 -5.32 9.75 57.17
N LEU A 160 -5.26 9.76 55.84
CA LEU A 160 -5.12 8.55 55.04
C LEU A 160 -3.67 8.06 55.21
N PRO A 161 -3.44 6.76 55.42
CA PRO A 161 -2.09 6.22 55.47
C PRO A 161 -1.37 6.53 54.15
N ASP A 162 -0.10 6.94 54.24
CA ASP A 162 0.75 7.21 53.08
C ASP A 162 0.75 5.98 52.16
N LEU A 163 0.03 6.08 51.04
CA LEU A 163 0.16 5.12 49.97
C LEU A 163 1.56 5.33 49.36
N PRO A 164 2.37 4.29 49.17
CA PRO A 164 3.67 4.44 48.55
C PRO A 164 3.48 5.08 47.17
N ASP A 165 4.30 6.08 46.85
CA ASP A 165 4.34 6.72 45.52
C ASP A 165 4.63 5.67 44.45
N TRP A 166 3.56 5.10 43.90
CA TRP A 166 3.64 4.13 42.82
C TRP A 166 3.86 4.89 41.51
N SER A 167 5.11 5.26 41.28
CA SER A 167 5.56 5.67 39.96
C SER A 167 5.69 4.43 39.07
N MET A 168 5.29 4.54 37.81
CA MET A 168 5.56 3.48 36.84
C MET A 168 7.08 3.32 36.74
N PRO A 169 7.63 2.11 36.93
CA PRO A 169 9.06 1.90 36.76
C PRO A 169 9.49 2.37 35.36
N GLY A 170 10.59 3.12 35.24
CA GLY A 170 11.00 3.72 33.96
C GLY A 170 11.31 2.73 32.82
N TRP A 171 11.30 1.42 33.08
CA TRP A 171 11.30 0.41 32.02
C TRP A 171 9.90 0.23 31.40
N VAL A 172 8.83 0.42 32.17
CA VAL A 172 7.43 0.37 31.73
C VAL A 172 7.11 1.54 30.81
N GLU A 173 7.55 2.75 31.15
CA GLU A 173 7.37 3.95 30.28
C GLU A 173 8.06 3.77 28.93
N ARG A 174 9.30 3.28 28.93
CA ARG A 174 10.04 2.96 27.69
C ARG A 174 9.35 1.88 26.86
N VAL A 175 8.77 0.87 27.50
CA VAL A 175 8.01 -0.17 26.81
C VAL A 175 6.73 0.41 26.21
N LEU A 176 6.04 1.32 26.89
CA LEU A 176 4.83 1.98 26.39
C LEU A 176 5.12 2.92 25.20
N ASP A 177 6.23 3.65 25.25
CA ASP A 177 6.67 4.50 24.14
C ASP A 177 6.97 3.68 22.88
N VAL A 178 7.68 2.56 23.03
CA VAL A 178 7.95 1.65 21.91
C VAL A 178 6.66 0.96 21.45
N ALA A 179 5.77 0.59 22.38
CA ALA A 179 4.52 -0.08 22.08
C ALA A 179 3.62 0.77 21.17
N ARG A 180 3.60 2.10 21.28
CA ARG A 180 2.85 2.99 20.39
C ARG A 180 3.23 2.80 18.91
N TYR A 181 4.50 2.56 18.62
CA TYR A 181 4.99 2.38 17.25
C TYR A 181 4.83 0.95 16.74
N VAL A 182 4.93 -0.03 17.63
CA VAL A 182 4.88 -1.46 17.26
C VAL A 182 3.45 -1.99 17.22
N TRP A 183 2.53 -1.39 17.99
CA TRP A 183 1.13 -1.81 18.10
C TRP A 183 0.38 -1.87 16.75
N PRO A 184 0.46 -0.88 15.83
CA PRO A 184 -0.23 -0.96 14.55
C PRO A 184 0.23 -2.14 13.67
N VAL A 185 1.53 -2.48 13.72
CA VAL A 185 2.11 -3.59 12.96
C VAL A 185 1.66 -4.93 13.54
N LEU A 186 1.66 -5.06 14.87
CA LEU A 186 1.13 -6.24 15.57
C LEU A 186 -0.37 -6.43 15.33
N LEU A 187 -1.13 -5.33 15.33
CA LEU A 187 -2.56 -5.35 15.04
C LEU A 187 -2.83 -5.83 13.60
N ALA A 188 -2.08 -5.31 12.62
CA ALA A 188 -2.18 -5.74 11.23
C ALA A 188 -1.81 -7.22 11.05
N TYR A 189 -0.74 -7.68 11.72
CA TYR A 189 -0.34 -9.08 11.71
C TYR A 189 -1.41 -10.00 12.32
N LEU A 190 -2.00 -9.61 13.47
CA LEU A 190 -3.07 -10.37 14.12
C LEU A 190 -4.34 -10.40 13.26
N LEU A 191 -4.73 -9.29 12.64
CA LEU A 191 -5.85 -9.21 11.70
C LEU A 191 -5.62 -10.14 10.50
N ALA A 192 -4.42 -10.11 9.91
CA ALA A 192 -4.06 -10.99 8.79
C ALA A 192 -4.11 -12.47 9.21
N ARG A 193 -3.60 -12.82 10.40
CA ARG A 193 -3.66 -14.19 10.93
C ARG A 193 -5.10 -14.63 11.24
N ALA A 194 -5.92 -13.75 11.80
CA ALA A 194 -7.32 -14.02 12.07
C ALA A 194 -8.09 -14.29 10.76
N GLU A 195 -7.81 -13.50 9.71
CA GLU A 195 -8.40 -13.68 8.39
C GLU A 195 -7.96 -15.01 7.73
N ILE A 196 -6.69 -15.39 7.83
CA ILE A 196 -6.21 -16.71 7.36
C ILE A 196 -6.89 -17.85 8.12
N LYS A 197 -7.04 -17.72 9.44
CA LYS A 197 -7.73 -18.72 10.27
C LYS A 197 -9.23 -18.81 9.92
N ARG A 198 -9.86 -17.69 9.57
CA ARG A 198 -11.25 -17.62 9.10
C ARG A 198 -11.42 -18.35 7.78
N ARG A 199 -10.55 -18.10 6.79
CA ARG A 199 -10.58 -18.78 5.49
C ARG A 199 -10.44 -20.30 5.63
N ARG A 200 -9.47 -20.75 6.44
CA ARG A 200 -9.30 -22.18 6.75
C ARG A 200 -10.50 -22.84 7.42
N ARG A 201 -11.31 -22.09 8.19
CA ARG A 201 -12.56 -22.60 8.78
C ARG A 201 -13.68 -22.71 7.74
N GLN A 202 -13.75 -21.78 6.79
CA GLN A 202 -14.72 -21.84 5.70
C GLN A 202 -14.39 -22.96 4.70
N ASP A 203 -13.11 -23.19 4.41
CA ASP A 203 -12.70 -24.26 3.49
C ASP A 203 -13.03 -25.65 4.07
N ARG A 204 -12.80 -25.87 5.37
CA ARG A 204 -13.22 -27.12 6.05
C ARG A 204 -14.74 -27.32 6.05
N GLN A 205 -15.52 -26.27 6.24
CA GLN A 205 -16.98 -26.36 6.19
C GLN A 205 -17.51 -26.62 4.77
N ARG A 206 -16.79 -26.21 3.73
CA ARG A 206 -17.11 -26.54 2.34
C ARG A 206 -16.78 -28.00 2.03
N GLU A 207 -15.64 -28.51 2.49
CA GLU A 207 -15.28 -29.92 2.37
C GLU A 207 -16.26 -30.84 3.11
N ASP A 208 -16.70 -30.46 4.32
CA ASP A 208 -17.69 -31.21 5.10
C ASP A 208 -19.12 -31.09 4.53
N GLY A 209 -19.45 -29.97 3.86
CA GLY A 209 -20.77 -29.73 3.25
C GLY A 209 -20.96 -30.41 1.89
N ASP A 210 -19.91 -30.56 1.10
CA ASP A 210 -19.95 -31.22 -0.21
C ASP A 210 -19.95 -32.77 -0.08
N GLY A 211 -19.52 -33.29 1.07
CA GLY A 211 -19.62 -34.72 1.42
C GLY A 211 -20.99 -35.19 1.93
N GLY A 212 -21.92 -34.27 2.22
CA GLY A 212 -23.26 -34.59 2.74
C GLY A 212 -24.36 -34.72 1.69
N GLY A 213 -24.08 -34.38 0.43
CA GLY A 213 -25.06 -34.37 -0.67
C GLY A 213 -25.11 -35.65 -1.52
N SER A 214 -24.42 -36.72 -1.10
CA SER A 214 -24.37 -38.00 -1.82
C SER A 214 -24.78 -39.16 -0.91
N ARG A 215 -26.09 -39.27 -0.64
CA ARG A 215 -26.80 -40.53 -0.35
C ARG A 215 -28.30 -40.33 -0.39
#